data_AF-A0A9B0WQL1-F1
#
_entry.id   AF-A0A9B0WQL1-F1
#
_cell.length_a   1.000
_cell.length_b   1.000
_cell.length_c   1.000
_cell.angle_alpha   90.00
_cell.angle_beta   90.00
_cell.angle_gamma   90.00
#
_symmetry.space_group_name_H-M   'P 1'
#
loop_
_entity.id
_entity.type
_entity.pdbx_description
1 polymer ?
#
loop_
_entity_poly.entity_id
_entity_poly.type
_entity_poly.pdbx_seq_one_letter_code
_entity_poly.pdbx_strand_id
1 'polypeptide(L)'
;MERPQPDSMPQDLSEALKEATKEVHTQAENVEFMKNFQKGQVTRDGFKLVMASLYHIYVALEEEIERNKENPVYTPLYFPEELHRRAALEQDMAFWYGPHWQETIPYTAATRSYTRRLHTVGRTEPELLVAHAYTRYLGDLSGGQVLKKIAQKALDLPSSGEGLSFFTFPNIASATKFKQLYRARMNTLEMTPEVRRRVIEEAKTAFLLNIQLFEELQSLLTQDTEGWDQSPPAAAPGLRRREDSKVQGSIPTQMPSEKPKQNIFSRGPLVRWLLTLSFLVTTVAVGLYAM
;
A
#
# COMPACT_ATOMS: atom_id res chain seq x y z
N MET A 1 45.02 -17.89 -11.75
CA MET A 1 43.83 -17.48 -12.53
C MET A 1 42.65 -18.21 -11.92
N GLU A 2 42.00 -17.59 -10.92
CA GLU A 2 40.72 -18.09 -10.43
C GLU A 2 39.68 -17.82 -11.52
N ARG A 3 38.98 -18.88 -11.94
CA ARG A 3 37.79 -18.71 -12.78
C ARG A 3 36.74 -18.00 -11.92
N PRO A 4 36.03 -16.99 -12.45
CA PRO A 4 34.91 -16.41 -11.72
C PRO A 4 33.89 -17.52 -11.44
N GLN A 5 33.57 -17.72 -10.16
CA GLN A 5 32.46 -18.56 -9.73
C GLN A 5 31.20 -17.99 -10.41
N PRO A 6 30.36 -18.81 -11.06
CA PRO A 6 29.06 -18.34 -11.50
C PRO A 6 28.30 -17.89 -10.24
N ASP A 7 27.69 -16.70 -10.26
CA ASP A 7 26.83 -16.21 -9.17
C ASP A 7 25.93 -17.36 -8.71
N SER A 8 26.26 -17.98 -7.57
CA SER A 8 25.62 -19.21 -7.13
C SER A 8 24.29 -18.81 -6.52
N MET A 9 23.29 -18.64 -7.37
CA MET A 9 21.92 -18.41 -6.94
C MET A 9 21.53 -19.48 -5.91
N PRO A 10 20.87 -19.10 -4.80
CA PRO A 10 20.42 -20.06 -3.79
C PRO A 10 19.67 -21.21 -4.44
N GLN A 11 19.79 -22.43 -3.90
CA GLN A 11 19.12 -23.61 -4.49
C GLN A 11 17.60 -23.48 -4.40
N ASP A 12 17.09 -22.90 -3.30
CA ASP A 12 15.67 -22.68 -3.07
C ASP A 12 15.13 -21.46 -3.83
N LEU A 13 14.00 -21.63 -4.53
CA LEU A 13 13.38 -20.55 -5.29
C LEU A 13 12.98 -19.38 -4.38
N SER A 14 12.50 -19.67 -3.19
CA SER A 14 12.10 -18.65 -2.22
C SER A 14 13.24 -17.75 -1.75
N GLU A 15 14.44 -18.31 -1.58
CA GLU A 15 15.62 -17.53 -1.24
C GLU A 15 16.12 -16.73 -2.44
N ALA A 16 16.14 -17.33 -3.62
CA ALA A 16 16.51 -16.66 -4.86
C ALA A 16 15.60 -15.45 -5.16
N LEU A 17 14.28 -15.61 -5.00
CA LEU A 17 13.33 -14.51 -5.15
C LEU A 17 13.57 -13.41 -4.11
N LYS A 18 13.72 -13.78 -2.83
CA LYS A 18 13.96 -12.82 -1.75
C LYS A 18 15.21 -11.97 -2.02
N GLU A 19 16.31 -12.59 -2.44
CA GLU A 19 17.55 -11.87 -2.73
C GLU A 19 17.40 -10.99 -3.98
N ALA A 20 16.88 -11.56 -5.07
CA ALA A 20 16.77 -10.85 -6.34
C ALA A 20 15.78 -9.69 -6.33
N THR A 21 14.76 -9.71 -5.45
CA THR A 21 13.78 -8.63 -5.33
C THR A 21 14.12 -7.63 -4.22
N LYS A 22 15.21 -7.82 -3.48
CA LYS A 22 15.55 -6.99 -2.31
C LYS A 22 15.66 -5.50 -2.65
N GLU A 23 16.36 -5.17 -3.74
CA GLU A 23 16.57 -3.78 -4.15
C GLU A 23 15.25 -3.12 -4.61
N VAL A 24 14.49 -3.80 -5.47
CA VAL A 24 13.20 -3.28 -5.96
C VAL A 24 12.13 -3.23 -4.87
N HIS A 25 12.19 -4.11 -3.86
CA HIS A 25 11.37 -4.00 -2.65
C HIS A 25 11.69 -2.73 -1.88
N THR A 26 12.97 -2.45 -1.63
CA THR A 26 13.38 -1.20 -0.97
C THR A 26 12.96 0.02 -1.78
N GLN A 27 13.03 -0.02 -3.11
CA GLN A 27 12.53 1.07 -3.97
C GLN A 27 11.01 1.26 -3.81
N ALA A 28 10.24 0.17 -3.83
CA ALA A 28 8.78 0.20 -3.67
C ALA A 28 8.34 0.81 -2.34
N GLU A 29 9.01 0.47 -1.24
CA GLU A 29 8.75 1.08 0.08
C GLU A 29 9.11 2.57 0.14
N ASN A 30 10.01 3.01 -0.74
CA ASN A 30 10.51 4.38 -0.79
C ASN A 30 9.76 5.28 -1.78
N VAL A 31 8.78 4.77 -2.52
CA VAL A 31 7.87 5.58 -3.34
C VAL A 31 7.11 6.55 -2.43
N GLU A 32 6.91 7.78 -2.88
CA GLU A 32 6.34 8.86 -2.07
C GLU A 32 4.97 8.49 -1.47
N PHE A 33 4.08 7.88 -2.27
CA PHE A 33 2.80 7.36 -1.78
C PHE A 33 2.96 6.44 -0.57
N MET A 34 3.89 5.47 -0.65
CA MET A 34 4.14 4.51 0.42
C MET A 34 4.83 5.15 1.63
N LYS A 35 5.75 6.09 1.43
CA LYS A 35 6.35 6.87 2.52
C LYS A 35 5.29 7.69 3.27
N ASN A 36 4.39 8.35 2.54
CA ASN A 36 3.29 9.13 3.11
C ASN A 36 2.34 8.21 3.88
N PHE A 37 1.98 7.06 3.29
CA PHE A 37 1.19 6.03 3.97
C PHE A 37 1.86 5.60 5.28
N GLN A 38 3.13 5.18 5.25
CA GLN A 38 3.87 4.71 6.44
C GLN A 38 3.97 5.76 7.55
N LYS A 39 3.97 7.05 7.21
CA LYS A 39 3.94 8.18 8.16
C LYS A 39 2.54 8.48 8.70
N GLY A 40 1.50 7.76 8.26
CA GLY A 40 0.11 8.01 8.60
C GLY A 40 -0.49 9.21 7.86
N GLN A 41 0.14 9.66 6.78
CA GLN A 41 -0.31 10.77 5.94
C GLN A 41 -1.15 10.25 4.75
N VAL A 42 -2.00 9.26 5.01
CA VAL A 42 -2.92 8.70 4.01
C VAL A 42 -4.27 9.40 4.13
N THR A 43 -4.77 9.95 3.02
CA THR A 43 -6.12 10.55 2.96
C THR A 43 -7.15 9.50 2.58
N ARG A 44 -8.44 9.79 2.85
CA ARG A 44 -9.54 8.90 2.44
C ARG A 44 -9.53 8.66 0.93
N ASP A 45 -9.32 9.70 0.13
CA ASP A 45 -9.30 9.56 -1.34
C ASP A 45 -8.09 8.75 -1.81
N GLY A 46 -6.90 8.98 -1.25
CA GLY A 46 -5.72 8.17 -1.57
C GLY A 46 -5.89 6.70 -1.19
N PHE A 47 -6.53 6.44 -0.05
CA PHE A 47 -6.85 5.08 0.36
C PHE A 47 -7.86 4.41 -0.58
N LYS A 48 -8.92 5.12 -0.96
CA LYS A 48 -9.91 4.65 -1.93
C LYS A 48 -9.27 4.27 -3.26
N LEU A 49 -8.38 5.12 -3.79
CA LEU A 49 -7.66 4.89 -5.04
C LEU A 49 -6.82 3.60 -5.00
N VAL A 50 -6.01 3.42 -3.95
CA VAL A 50 -5.18 2.21 -3.85
C VAL A 50 -6.04 0.96 -3.66
N MET A 51 -7.09 1.01 -2.85
CA MET A 51 -7.98 -0.13 -2.64
C MET A 51 -8.74 -0.53 -3.92
N ALA A 52 -9.21 0.43 -4.71
CA ALA A 52 -9.83 0.17 -6.02
C ALA A 52 -8.82 -0.43 -7.02
N SER A 53 -7.59 0.07 -7.02
CA SER A 53 -6.52 -0.48 -7.86
C SER A 53 -6.20 -1.92 -7.48
N LEU A 54 -6.12 -2.21 -6.18
CA LEU A 54 -5.94 -3.58 -5.67
C LEU A 54 -7.11 -4.48 -6.06
N TYR A 55 -8.36 -4.02 -5.97
CA TYR A 55 -9.53 -4.80 -6.43
C TYR A 55 -9.32 -5.31 -7.86
N HIS A 56 -9.00 -4.43 -8.82
CA HIS A 56 -8.77 -4.84 -10.20
C HIS A 56 -7.58 -5.80 -10.36
N ILE A 57 -6.48 -5.55 -9.64
CA ILE A 57 -5.27 -6.39 -9.68
C ILE A 57 -5.56 -7.80 -9.16
N TYR A 58 -6.24 -7.93 -8.01
CA TYR A 58 -6.56 -9.25 -7.45
C TYR A 58 -7.64 -9.97 -8.25
N VAL A 59 -8.61 -9.26 -8.84
CA VAL A 59 -9.56 -9.88 -9.77
C VAL A 59 -8.81 -10.54 -10.94
N ALA A 60 -7.87 -9.83 -11.56
CA ALA A 60 -7.08 -10.37 -12.67
C ALA A 60 -6.14 -11.50 -12.22
N LEU A 61 -5.43 -11.32 -11.10
CA LEU A 61 -4.54 -12.34 -10.55
C LEU A 61 -5.31 -13.63 -10.22
N GLU A 62 -6.45 -13.52 -9.55
CA GLU A 62 -7.23 -14.67 -9.07
C GLU A 62 -8.00 -15.34 -10.21
N GLU A 63 -8.43 -14.60 -11.24
CA GLU A 63 -8.93 -15.21 -12.48
C GLU A 63 -7.88 -16.10 -13.14
N GLU A 64 -6.63 -15.63 -13.22
CA GLU A 64 -5.55 -16.37 -13.85
C GLU A 64 -5.00 -17.51 -12.97
N ILE A 65 -5.11 -17.38 -11.63
CA ILE A 65 -4.91 -18.50 -10.69
C ILE A 65 -5.96 -19.58 -10.92
N GLU A 66 -7.25 -19.22 -10.99
CA GLU A 66 -8.32 -20.18 -11.25
C GLU A 66 -8.16 -20.88 -12.60
N ARG A 67 -7.70 -20.17 -13.64
CA ARG A 67 -7.39 -20.75 -14.94
C ARG A 67 -6.29 -21.82 -14.86
N ASN A 68 -5.31 -21.63 -13.99
CA ASN A 68 -4.10 -22.45 -13.90
C ASN A 68 -4.06 -23.35 -12.65
N LYS A 69 -5.16 -23.50 -11.91
CA LYS A 69 -5.17 -24.24 -10.64
C LYS A 69 -4.79 -25.70 -10.75
N GLU A 70 -5.06 -26.34 -11.90
CA GLU A 70 -4.68 -27.73 -12.20
C GLU A 70 -3.34 -27.83 -12.97
N ASN A 71 -2.73 -26.71 -13.33
CA ASN A 71 -1.46 -26.70 -14.02
C ASN A 71 -0.31 -26.94 -13.03
N PRO A 72 0.51 -28.00 -13.18
CA PRO A 72 1.56 -28.36 -12.22
C PRO A 72 2.57 -27.24 -11.92
N VAL A 73 2.74 -26.29 -12.83
CA VAL A 73 3.61 -25.12 -12.64
C VAL A 73 3.10 -24.14 -11.56
N TYR A 74 1.84 -24.27 -11.12
CA TYR A 74 1.23 -23.43 -10.10
C TYR A 74 0.47 -24.21 -9.01
N THR A 75 -0.12 -25.38 -9.31
CA THR A 75 -0.98 -26.16 -8.39
C THR A 75 -0.46 -26.26 -6.94
N PRO A 76 0.84 -26.47 -6.67
CA PRO A 76 1.35 -26.53 -5.29
C PRO A 76 1.11 -25.25 -4.45
N LEU A 77 0.79 -24.13 -5.10
CA LEU A 77 0.54 -22.81 -4.51
C LEU A 77 -0.95 -22.41 -4.52
N TYR A 78 -1.85 -23.32 -4.90
CA TYR A 78 -3.27 -23.04 -4.95
C TYR A 78 -3.90 -23.09 -3.55
N PHE A 79 -4.00 -21.91 -2.90
CA PHE A 79 -4.56 -21.71 -1.56
C PHE A 79 -5.71 -20.68 -1.58
N PRO A 80 -6.83 -20.95 -2.26
CA PRO A 80 -7.89 -19.98 -2.47
C PRO A 80 -8.55 -19.53 -1.16
N GLU A 81 -8.86 -20.48 -0.27
CA GLU A 81 -9.51 -20.21 1.01
C GLU A 81 -8.65 -19.31 1.90
N GLU A 82 -7.34 -19.55 1.91
CA GLU A 82 -6.42 -18.80 2.76
C GLU A 82 -6.06 -17.45 2.18
N LEU A 83 -5.83 -17.36 0.86
CA LEU A 83 -5.18 -16.22 0.23
C LEU A 83 -6.07 -15.35 -0.65
N HIS A 84 -7.15 -15.86 -1.25
CA HIS A 84 -7.91 -15.03 -2.19
C HIS A 84 -8.47 -13.78 -1.50
N ARG A 85 -8.31 -12.62 -2.17
CA ARG A 85 -8.62 -11.28 -1.67
C ARG A 85 -9.82 -10.67 -2.37
N ARG A 86 -10.24 -11.18 -3.55
CA ARG A 86 -11.36 -10.60 -4.31
C ARG A 86 -12.60 -10.38 -3.46
N ALA A 87 -13.08 -11.38 -2.75
CA ALA A 87 -14.29 -11.26 -1.93
C ALA A 87 -14.15 -10.21 -0.81
N ALA A 88 -12.97 -10.13 -0.19
CA ALA A 88 -12.68 -9.11 0.82
C ALA A 88 -12.61 -7.70 0.22
N LEU A 89 -12.04 -7.57 -0.98
CA LEU A 89 -11.98 -6.30 -1.72
C LEU A 89 -13.36 -5.85 -2.20
N GLU A 90 -14.25 -6.76 -2.61
CA GLU A 90 -15.65 -6.44 -2.96
C GLU A 90 -16.41 -5.83 -1.77
N GLN A 91 -16.19 -6.35 -0.55
CA GLN A 91 -16.73 -5.76 0.68
C GLN A 91 -16.16 -4.37 0.95
N ASP A 92 -14.84 -4.22 0.82
CA ASP A 92 -14.18 -2.92 0.99
C ASP A 92 -14.67 -1.89 -0.05
N MET A 93 -14.88 -2.30 -1.31
CA MET A 93 -15.41 -1.42 -2.35
C MET A 93 -16.82 -0.94 -2.01
N ALA A 94 -17.69 -1.84 -1.53
CA ALA A 94 -19.03 -1.46 -1.08
C ALA A 94 -19.00 -0.48 0.10
N PHE A 95 -18.07 -0.65 1.05
CA PHE A 95 -17.89 0.29 2.16
C PHE A 95 -17.40 1.67 1.70
N TRP A 96 -16.41 1.70 0.79
CA TRP A 96 -15.72 2.93 0.41
C TRP A 96 -16.41 3.74 -0.69
N TYR A 97 -17.10 3.07 -1.60
CA TYR A 97 -17.74 3.65 -2.80
C TYR A 97 -19.27 3.49 -2.80
N GLY A 98 -19.83 2.76 -1.83
CA GLY A 98 -21.28 2.56 -1.69
C GLY A 98 -21.84 1.43 -2.57
N PRO A 99 -23.17 1.27 -2.61
CA PRO A 99 -23.83 0.12 -3.27
C PRO A 99 -23.58 0.00 -4.78
N HIS A 100 -23.27 1.11 -5.46
CA HIS A 100 -22.99 1.17 -6.90
C HIS A 100 -21.49 1.27 -7.20
N TRP A 101 -20.66 0.68 -6.33
CA TRP A 101 -19.20 0.77 -6.44
C TRP A 101 -18.68 0.25 -7.79
N GLN A 102 -19.31 -0.77 -8.38
CA GLN A 102 -18.88 -1.37 -9.65
C GLN A 102 -18.85 -0.37 -10.82
N GLU A 103 -19.70 0.66 -10.77
CA GLU A 103 -19.81 1.70 -11.81
C GLU A 103 -18.92 2.91 -11.51
N THR A 104 -18.38 3.02 -10.30
CA THR A 104 -17.74 4.25 -9.79
C THR A 104 -16.27 4.07 -9.43
N ILE A 105 -15.81 2.84 -9.21
CA ILE A 105 -14.40 2.61 -8.89
C ILE A 105 -13.50 2.95 -10.09
N PRO A 106 -12.40 3.68 -9.86
CA PRO A 106 -11.51 4.09 -10.92
C PRO A 106 -10.66 2.91 -11.41
N TYR A 107 -10.48 2.84 -12.72
CA TYR A 107 -9.53 1.93 -13.35
C TYR A 107 -8.42 2.78 -13.98
N THR A 108 -7.30 2.96 -13.28
CA THR A 108 -6.23 3.88 -13.72
C THR A 108 -5.36 3.27 -14.83
N ALA A 109 -4.44 4.04 -15.43
CA ALA A 109 -3.61 3.53 -16.50
C ALA A 109 -2.56 2.52 -16.00
N ALA A 110 -1.94 2.76 -14.84
CA ALA A 110 -1.01 1.80 -14.23
C ALA A 110 -1.75 0.52 -13.80
N THR A 111 -2.96 0.63 -13.26
CA THR A 111 -3.80 -0.54 -12.92
C THR A 111 -4.13 -1.37 -14.16
N ARG A 112 -4.49 -0.73 -15.29
CA ARG A 112 -4.68 -1.40 -16.59
C ARG A 112 -3.41 -2.08 -17.09
N SER A 113 -2.25 -1.47 -16.88
CA SER A 113 -0.96 -2.05 -17.26
C SER A 113 -0.68 -3.33 -16.47
N TYR A 114 -0.88 -3.28 -15.16
CA TYR A 114 -0.65 -4.43 -14.27
C TYR A 114 -1.61 -5.59 -14.61
N THR A 115 -2.91 -5.34 -14.62
CA THR A 115 -3.92 -6.35 -14.98
C THR A 115 -3.67 -6.97 -16.35
N ARG A 116 -3.24 -6.18 -17.36
CA ARG A 116 -2.83 -6.72 -18.66
C ARG A 116 -1.66 -7.70 -18.53
N ARG A 117 -0.62 -7.36 -17.77
CA ARG A 117 0.52 -8.27 -17.56
C ARG A 117 0.08 -9.55 -16.86
N LEU A 118 -0.81 -9.46 -15.86
CA LEU A 118 -1.36 -10.64 -15.17
C LEU A 118 -2.08 -11.58 -16.15
N HIS A 119 -2.95 -11.04 -17.01
CA HIS A 119 -3.62 -11.84 -18.04
C HIS A 119 -2.64 -12.42 -19.08
N THR A 120 -1.61 -11.68 -19.49
CA THR A 120 -0.56 -12.23 -20.36
C THR A 120 0.13 -13.40 -19.69
N VAL A 121 0.61 -13.24 -18.45
CA VAL A 121 1.27 -14.30 -17.69
C VAL A 121 0.36 -15.51 -17.54
N GLY A 122 -0.86 -15.33 -17.06
CA GLY A 122 -1.79 -16.44 -16.84
C GLY A 122 -2.18 -17.21 -18.10
N ARG A 123 -2.23 -16.54 -19.26
CA ARG A 123 -2.69 -17.15 -20.52
C ARG A 123 -1.56 -17.74 -21.36
N THR A 124 -0.37 -17.14 -21.33
CA THR A 124 0.72 -17.49 -22.26
C THR A 124 2.01 -17.91 -21.58
N GLU A 125 2.21 -17.58 -20.31
CA GLU A 125 3.44 -17.86 -19.55
C GLU A 125 3.11 -18.30 -18.10
N PRO A 126 2.23 -19.31 -17.90
CA PRO A 126 1.68 -19.62 -16.57
C PRO A 126 2.72 -20.04 -15.55
N GLU A 127 3.89 -20.52 -15.98
CA GLU A 127 5.04 -20.80 -15.13
C GLU A 127 5.57 -19.56 -14.39
N LEU A 128 5.24 -18.36 -14.86
CA LEU A 128 5.63 -17.09 -14.22
C LEU A 128 4.58 -16.57 -13.23
N LEU A 129 3.40 -17.19 -13.15
CA LEU A 129 2.30 -16.74 -12.28
C LEU A 129 2.69 -16.73 -10.80
N VAL A 130 3.55 -17.68 -10.39
CA VAL A 130 4.15 -17.74 -9.05
C VAL A 130 4.84 -16.43 -8.65
N ALA A 131 5.46 -15.72 -9.60
CA ALA A 131 6.17 -14.48 -9.31
C ALA A 131 5.21 -13.38 -8.81
N HIS A 132 4.03 -13.28 -9.41
CA HIS A 132 3.00 -12.32 -9.03
C HIS A 132 2.32 -12.72 -7.72
N ALA A 133 1.92 -13.98 -7.59
CA ALA A 133 1.30 -14.50 -6.36
C ALA A 133 2.25 -14.36 -5.15
N TYR A 134 3.53 -14.68 -5.31
CA TYR A 134 4.57 -14.49 -4.29
C TYR A 134 4.66 -13.01 -3.86
N THR A 135 4.81 -12.11 -4.84
CA THR A 135 5.03 -10.68 -4.59
C THR A 135 3.85 -10.05 -3.85
N ARG A 136 2.62 -10.40 -4.26
CA ARG A 136 1.39 -9.88 -3.66
C ARG A 136 1.10 -10.53 -2.31
N TYR A 137 0.82 -11.83 -2.27
CA TYR A 137 0.30 -12.49 -1.05
C TYR A 137 1.31 -12.49 0.12
N LEU A 138 2.60 -12.72 -0.13
CA LEU A 138 3.58 -12.67 0.96
C LEU A 138 3.86 -11.23 1.44
N GLY A 139 3.69 -10.25 0.56
CA GLY A 139 3.70 -8.82 0.90
C GLY A 139 2.57 -8.49 1.87
N ASP A 140 1.34 -8.90 1.55
CA ASP A 140 0.15 -8.65 2.39
C ASP A 140 0.26 -9.31 3.77
N LEU A 141 0.77 -10.55 3.82
CA LEU A 141 1.01 -11.30 5.06
C LEU A 141 2.22 -10.79 5.87
N SER A 142 2.96 -9.80 5.36
CA SER A 142 4.12 -9.21 6.03
C SER A 142 3.86 -7.76 6.40
N GLY A 143 3.79 -6.88 5.41
CA GLY A 143 3.59 -5.44 5.61
C GLY A 143 2.12 -5.04 5.79
N GLY A 144 1.18 -5.84 5.27
CA GLY A 144 -0.26 -5.51 5.29
C GLY A 144 -0.82 -5.29 6.69
N GLN A 145 -0.33 -6.03 7.71
CA GLN A 145 -0.78 -5.83 9.09
C GLN A 145 -0.34 -4.48 9.69
N VAL A 146 0.82 -3.97 9.28
CA VAL A 146 1.30 -2.65 9.68
C VAL A 146 0.46 -1.57 8.97
N LEU A 147 0.26 -1.72 7.65
CA LEU A 147 -0.56 -0.79 6.87
C LEU A 147 -2.01 -0.75 7.36
N LYS A 148 -2.59 -1.89 7.74
CA LYS A 148 -3.93 -1.96 8.37
C LYS A 148 -4.04 -1.05 9.58
N LYS A 149 -3.09 -1.15 10.52
CA LYS A 149 -3.09 -0.34 11.76
C LYS A 149 -2.92 1.15 11.46
N ILE A 150 -2.09 1.47 10.47
CA ILE A 150 -1.88 2.86 10.06
C ILE A 150 -3.14 3.43 9.42
N ALA A 151 -3.75 2.73 8.46
CA ALA A 151 -4.99 3.13 7.82
C ALA A 151 -6.11 3.28 8.85
N GLN A 152 -6.23 2.32 9.77
CA GLN A 152 -7.24 2.36 10.82
C GLN A 152 -7.14 3.61 11.68
N LYS A 153 -5.92 3.99 12.07
CA LYS A 153 -5.66 5.19 12.86
C LYS A 153 -5.80 6.48 12.05
N ALA A 154 -5.27 6.52 10.84
CA ALA A 154 -5.22 7.74 10.02
C ALA A 154 -6.59 8.13 9.44
N LEU A 155 -7.48 7.16 9.25
CA LEU A 155 -8.79 7.34 8.64
C LEU A 155 -9.95 7.16 9.63
N ASP A 156 -9.65 7.10 10.94
CA ASP A 156 -10.62 6.91 12.03
C ASP A 156 -11.60 5.74 11.78
N LEU A 157 -11.07 4.59 11.34
CA LEU A 157 -11.88 3.42 11.00
C LEU A 157 -12.26 2.60 12.24
N PRO A 158 -13.44 1.94 12.21
CA PRO A 158 -13.94 1.18 13.33
C PRO A 158 -13.07 -0.05 13.63
N SER A 159 -13.02 -0.44 14.91
CA SER A 159 -12.27 -1.63 15.36
C SER A 159 -12.89 -2.95 14.92
N SER A 160 -14.16 -2.95 14.49
CA SER A 160 -14.86 -4.08 13.89
C SER A 160 -14.28 -4.49 12.53
N GLY A 161 -13.53 -3.60 11.86
CA GLY A 161 -12.74 -3.93 10.67
C GLY A 161 -13.39 -3.61 9.33
N GLU A 162 -14.57 -2.98 9.30
CA GLU A 162 -15.18 -2.52 8.05
C GLU A 162 -14.24 -1.58 7.28
N GLY A 163 -14.17 -1.75 5.96
CA GLY A 163 -13.28 -1.00 5.07
C GLY A 163 -11.82 -1.47 5.07
N LEU A 164 -11.49 -2.51 5.84
CA LEU A 164 -10.16 -3.12 5.95
C LEU A 164 -10.19 -4.66 5.81
N SER A 165 -11.22 -5.21 5.17
CA SER A 165 -11.40 -6.65 4.98
C SER A 165 -10.21 -7.26 4.24
N PHE A 166 -9.65 -6.57 3.23
CA PHE A 166 -8.47 -6.98 2.47
C PHE A 166 -7.29 -7.41 3.35
N PHE A 167 -7.04 -6.67 4.43
CA PHE A 167 -5.91 -6.90 5.33
C PHE A 167 -6.17 -8.02 6.35
N THR A 168 -7.33 -8.69 6.29
CA THR A 168 -7.72 -9.72 7.24
C THR A 168 -7.75 -11.08 6.54
N PHE A 169 -7.05 -12.06 7.12
CA PHE A 169 -6.93 -13.42 6.58
C PHE A 169 -7.58 -14.40 7.57
N PRO A 170 -8.93 -14.53 7.56
CA PRO A 170 -9.64 -15.30 8.58
C PRO A 170 -9.26 -16.78 8.61
N ASN A 171 -8.87 -17.32 7.45
CA ASN A 171 -8.46 -18.71 7.28
C ASN A 171 -6.96 -18.95 7.57
N ILE A 172 -6.23 -17.94 8.05
CA ILE A 172 -4.81 -18.05 8.43
C ILE A 172 -4.64 -17.70 9.91
N ALA A 173 -4.49 -18.73 10.75
CA ALA A 173 -4.26 -18.54 12.18
C ALA A 173 -2.89 -17.92 12.52
N SER A 174 -1.86 -18.18 11.70
CA SER A 174 -0.52 -17.64 11.90
C SER A 174 0.12 -17.28 10.57
N ALA A 175 0.23 -15.98 10.30
CA ALA A 175 0.89 -15.47 9.10
C ALA A 175 2.33 -16.00 8.97
N THR A 176 3.08 -16.10 10.07
CA THR A 176 4.45 -16.63 10.04
C THR A 176 4.50 -18.09 9.58
N LYS A 177 3.68 -18.97 10.16
CA LYS A 177 3.63 -20.39 9.77
C LYS A 177 3.15 -20.56 8.34
N PHE A 178 2.15 -19.79 7.92
CA PHE A 178 1.64 -19.86 6.56
C PHE A 178 2.68 -19.38 5.53
N LYS A 179 3.42 -18.30 5.81
CA LYS A 179 4.52 -17.86 4.94
C LYS A 179 5.63 -18.89 4.84
N GLN A 180 5.92 -19.64 5.90
CA GLN A 180 6.88 -20.75 5.86
C GLN A 180 6.36 -21.90 4.99
N LEU A 181 5.10 -22.30 5.17
CA LEU A 181 4.43 -23.29 4.33
C LEU A 181 4.46 -22.89 2.84
N TYR A 182 4.06 -21.65 2.53
CA TYR A 182 4.02 -21.16 1.15
C TYR A 182 5.40 -21.20 0.50
N ARG A 183 6.45 -20.77 1.21
CA ARG A 183 7.84 -20.86 0.70
C ARG A 183 8.27 -22.30 0.47
N ALA A 184 7.97 -23.21 1.39
CA ALA A 184 8.28 -24.62 1.24
C ALA A 184 7.58 -25.21 0.00
N ARG A 185 6.30 -24.89 -0.24
CA ARG A 185 5.56 -25.29 -1.44
C ARG A 185 6.11 -24.68 -2.72
N MET A 186 6.54 -23.43 -2.67
CA MET A 186 7.16 -22.77 -3.82
C MET A 186 8.48 -23.43 -4.21
N ASN A 187 9.24 -23.92 -3.23
CA ASN A 187 10.48 -24.67 -3.48
C ASN A 187 10.24 -26.06 -4.09
N THR A 188 9.01 -26.59 -4.10
CA THR A 188 8.69 -27.88 -4.77
C THR A 188 8.30 -27.72 -6.24
N LEU A 189 8.23 -26.50 -6.77
CA LEU A 189 7.91 -26.28 -8.18
C LEU A 189 9.07 -26.75 -9.06
N GLU A 190 8.79 -27.70 -9.93
CA GLU A 190 9.76 -28.19 -10.92
C GLU A 190 9.95 -27.15 -12.03
N MET A 191 11.19 -26.68 -12.20
CA MET A 191 11.52 -25.73 -13.26
C MET A 191 12.95 -25.89 -13.76
N THR A 192 13.14 -25.62 -15.05
CA THR A 192 14.46 -25.52 -15.65
C THR A 192 15.16 -24.24 -15.16
N PRO A 193 16.51 -24.17 -15.25
CA PRO A 193 17.24 -22.94 -14.93
C PRO A 193 16.75 -21.70 -15.69
N GLU A 194 16.29 -21.88 -16.94
CA GLU A 194 15.75 -20.78 -17.75
C GLU A 194 14.40 -20.29 -17.23
N VAL A 195 13.48 -21.19 -16.87
CA VAL A 195 12.20 -20.81 -16.25
C VAL A 195 12.46 -20.12 -14.91
N ARG A 196 13.37 -20.64 -14.09
CA ARG A 196 13.76 -20.02 -12.81
C ARG A 196 14.21 -18.57 -13.00
N ARG A 197 15.08 -18.32 -13.99
CA ARG A 197 15.56 -16.97 -14.32
C ARG A 197 14.40 -16.05 -14.73
N ARG A 198 13.49 -16.53 -15.57
CA ARG A 198 12.29 -15.77 -15.99
C ARG A 198 11.35 -15.49 -14.82
N VAL A 199 11.15 -16.43 -13.89
CA VAL A 199 10.34 -16.22 -12.67
C VAL A 199 10.92 -15.10 -11.81
N ILE A 200 12.25 -15.08 -11.66
CA ILE A 200 12.94 -14.04 -10.90
C ILE A 200 12.80 -12.66 -11.56
N GLU A 201 13.00 -12.57 -12.87
CA GLU A 201 12.81 -11.32 -13.59
C GLU A 201 11.34 -10.87 -13.57
N GLU A 202 10.39 -11.80 -13.65
CA GLU A 202 8.97 -11.47 -13.53
C GLU A 202 8.61 -10.96 -12.14
N ALA A 203 9.26 -11.45 -11.08
CA ALA A 203 9.04 -10.93 -9.74
C ALA A 203 9.52 -9.48 -9.63
N LYS A 204 10.66 -9.14 -10.25
CA LYS A 204 11.09 -7.73 -10.36
C LYS A 204 10.08 -6.90 -11.16
N THR A 205 9.57 -7.41 -12.27
CA THR A 205 8.50 -6.76 -13.04
C THR A 205 7.25 -6.52 -12.19
N ALA A 206 6.85 -7.48 -11.34
CA ALA A 206 5.72 -7.30 -10.42
C ALA A 206 5.98 -6.15 -9.43
N PHE A 207 7.18 -6.03 -8.86
CA PHE A 207 7.55 -4.88 -8.02
C PHE A 207 7.51 -3.56 -8.80
N LEU A 208 8.05 -3.52 -10.01
CA LEU A 208 8.05 -2.33 -10.87
C LEU A 208 6.62 -1.87 -11.23
N LEU A 209 5.70 -2.81 -11.49
CA LEU A 209 4.30 -2.49 -11.71
C LEU A 209 3.62 -1.89 -10.47
N ASN A 210 3.98 -2.35 -9.27
CA ASN A 210 3.51 -1.73 -8.02
C ASN A 210 4.11 -0.33 -7.83
N ILE A 211 5.40 -0.13 -8.14
CA ILE A 211 6.05 1.19 -8.08
C ILE A 211 5.33 2.18 -9.00
N GLN A 212 5.12 1.81 -10.27
CA GLN A 212 4.42 2.64 -11.25
C GLN A 212 2.99 2.97 -10.82
N LEU A 213 2.29 2.01 -10.21
CA LEU A 213 0.98 2.26 -9.62
C LEU A 213 1.07 3.32 -8.52
N PHE A 214 1.95 3.16 -7.54
CA PHE A 214 2.09 4.10 -6.43
C PHE A 214 2.52 5.50 -6.89
N GLU A 215 3.39 5.60 -7.89
CA GLU A 215 3.77 6.87 -8.52
C GLU A 215 2.58 7.54 -9.22
N GLU A 216 1.78 6.79 -9.99
CA GLU A 216 0.57 7.30 -10.63
C GLU A 216 -0.45 7.78 -9.60
N LEU A 217 -0.70 7.00 -8.54
CA LEU A 217 -1.64 7.37 -7.49
C LEU A 217 -1.21 8.64 -6.76
N GLN A 218 0.09 8.79 -6.45
CA GLN A 218 0.62 10.02 -5.87
C GLN A 218 0.39 11.21 -6.80
N SER A 219 0.66 11.05 -8.10
CA SER A 219 0.49 12.12 -9.08
C SER A 219 -0.97 12.59 -9.17
N LEU A 220 -1.93 11.65 -9.20
CA LEU A 220 -3.36 11.97 -9.21
C LEU A 220 -3.78 12.77 -7.97
N LEU A 221 -3.31 12.36 -6.78
CA LEU A 221 -3.62 13.06 -5.53
C LEU A 221 -3.03 14.47 -5.47
N THR A 222 -1.86 14.69 -6.07
CA THR A 222 -1.25 16.04 -6.12
C THR A 222 -1.97 16.96 -7.10
N GLN A 223 -2.39 16.45 -8.28
CA GLN A 223 -3.08 17.25 -9.29
C GLN A 223 -4.46 17.74 -8.80
N ASP A 224 -5.18 16.89 -8.07
CA ASP A 224 -6.47 17.26 -7.48
C ASP A 224 -6.34 18.39 -6.43
N THR A 225 -5.19 18.48 -5.75
CA THR A 225 -4.94 19.55 -4.76
C THR A 225 -4.55 20.89 -5.39
N GLU A 226 -3.87 20.89 -6.54
CA GLU A 226 -3.47 22.13 -7.23
C GLU A 226 -4.65 22.80 -7.96
N GLY A 227 -5.71 22.05 -8.29
CA GLY A 227 -6.93 22.59 -8.89
C GLY A 227 -7.76 23.50 -7.97
N TRP A 228 -7.57 23.43 -6.65
CA TRP A 228 -8.29 24.25 -5.67
C TRP A 228 -7.55 25.54 -5.28
N ASP A 229 -6.22 25.56 -5.38
CA ASP A 229 -5.38 26.70 -4.93
C ASP A 229 -5.26 27.84 -5.97
N GLN A 230 -5.96 27.73 -7.11
CA GLN A 230 -5.96 28.74 -8.18
C GLN A 230 -7.26 29.58 -8.29
N SER A 231 -8.16 29.53 -7.30
CA SER A 231 -9.28 30.49 -7.25
C SER A 231 -8.78 31.86 -6.79
N PRO A 232 -8.88 32.94 -7.60
CA PRO A 232 -8.46 34.26 -7.16
C PRO A 232 -9.34 34.73 -5.98
N PRO A 233 -8.78 35.44 -4.98
CA PRO A 233 -9.58 35.98 -3.90
C PRO A 233 -10.64 36.90 -4.49
N ALA A 234 -11.91 36.64 -4.14
CA ALA A 234 -13.03 37.48 -4.53
C ALA A 234 -12.70 38.94 -4.23
N ALA A 235 -12.64 39.76 -5.27
CA ALA A 235 -12.39 41.19 -5.14
C ALA A 235 -13.46 41.81 -4.23
N ALA A 236 -13.02 42.39 -3.12
CA ALA A 236 -13.88 43.16 -2.23
C ALA A 236 -14.58 44.28 -3.03
N PRO A 237 -15.90 44.49 -2.87
CA PRO A 237 -16.58 45.59 -3.53
C PRO A 237 -16.01 46.93 -3.07
N GLY A 238 -15.57 47.72 -4.06
CA GLY A 238 -14.86 48.97 -3.87
C GLY A 238 -15.60 50.02 -3.05
N LEU A 239 -14.78 50.80 -2.35
CA LEU A 239 -15.07 52.10 -1.75
C LEU A 239 -15.99 52.95 -2.64
N ARG A 240 -17.21 53.23 -2.15
CA ARG A 240 -17.98 54.39 -2.61
C ARG A 240 -17.74 55.60 -1.72
N ARG A 241 -17.60 56.71 -2.44
CA ARG A 241 -17.28 58.08 -2.09
C ARG A 241 -18.22 58.69 -1.03
N ARG A 242 -17.62 59.51 -0.15
CA ARG A 242 -18.23 60.43 0.82
C ARG A 242 -19.26 61.37 0.17
N GLU A 243 -20.36 61.60 0.88
CA GLU A 243 -21.09 62.88 0.88
C GLU A 243 -21.47 63.26 2.32
N ASP A 244 -21.38 64.55 2.60
CA ASP A 244 -21.46 65.20 3.89
C ASP A 244 -22.87 65.20 4.52
N SER A 245 -22.93 65.16 5.86
CA SER A 245 -23.93 65.90 6.64
C SER A 245 -23.54 65.96 8.12
N LYS A 246 -23.47 67.20 8.64
CA LYS A 246 -23.34 67.59 10.06
C LYS A 246 -24.39 66.92 10.95
N VAL A 247 -24.05 66.67 12.23
CA VAL A 247 -24.65 67.34 13.42
C VAL A 247 -23.96 66.86 14.72
N GLN A 248 -23.53 67.86 15.49
CA GLN A 248 -23.27 68.00 16.94
C GLN A 248 -23.59 66.86 17.93
N GLY A 249 -22.72 66.66 18.95
CA GLY A 249 -23.14 66.22 20.29
C GLY A 249 -22.13 65.50 21.19
N SER A 250 -21.37 66.26 21.99
CA SER A 250 -20.93 66.02 23.39
C SER A 250 -20.30 64.67 23.88
N ILE A 251 -19.12 64.81 24.48
CA ILE A 251 -18.29 63.92 25.34
C ILE A 251 -18.76 64.00 26.82
N PRO A 252 -18.27 63.24 27.85
CA PRO A 252 -17.59 61.92 28.00
C PRO A 252 -18.36 60.98 28.99
N THR A 253 -17.82 59.78 29.33
CA THR A 253 -17.41 59.44 30.73
C THR A 253 -16.95 57.97 30.88
N GLN A 254 -15.65 57.83 31.22
CA GLN A 254 -14.97 56.89 32.12
C GLN A 254 -15.15 55.35 32.03
N MET A 255 -13.98 54.68 31.95
CA MET A 255 -13.71 53.32 32.45
C MET A 255 -13.57 53.30 33.99
N PRO A 256 -13.59 52.12 34.63
CA PRO A 256 -12.33 51.44 34.99
C PRO A 256 -12.36 49.92 34.68
N SER A 257 -11.31 49.33 34.09
CA SER A 257 -10.17 48.68 34.77
C SER A 257 -10.54 47.51 35.70
N GLU A 258 -10.38 46.27 35.21
CA GLU A 258 -9.88 45.14 36.01
C GLU A 258 -8.97 44.21 35.16
N LYS A 259 -7.71 44.10 35.58
CA LYS A 259 -6.79 42.95 35.45
C LYS A 259 -6.60 42.42 36.89
N PRO A 260 -6.09 41.20 37.19
CA PRO A 260 -5.17 40.37 36.38
C PRO A 260 -5.54 38.86 36.38
N LYS A 261 -4.90 38.01 35.56
CA LYS A 261 -3.78 37.16 36.02
C LYS A 261 -3.07 36.57 34.82
N GLN A 262 -1.78 36.92 34.71
CA GLN A 262 -0.80 36.13 33.99
C GLN A 262 -0.50 34.86 34.78
N ASN A 263 -0.43 33.72 34.09
CA ASN A 263 0.44 32.62 34.50
C ASN A 263 1.20 32.15 33.26
N ILE A 264 2.48 32.48 33.23
CA ILE A 264 3.52 31.91 32.38
C ILE A 264 4.34 30.95 33.27
N PHE A 265 4.92 29.92 32.65
CA PHE A 265 5.73 28.81 33.18
C PHE A 265 4.89 27.58 33.58
N SER A 266 5.19 26.35 33.14
CA SER A 266 6.52 25.77 32.94
C SER A 266 6.57 24.77 31.78
N ARG A 267 7.73 24.75 31.12
CA ARG A 267 8.28 23.69 30.28
C ARG A 267 8.27 22.32 30.98
N GLY A 268 8.08 21.26 30.20
CA GLY A 268 8.41 19.86 30.52
C GLY A 268 8.16 18.95 29.32
N PRO A 269 9.11 18.10 28.89
CA PRO A 269 9.09 17.46 27.57
C PRO A 269 8.18 16.22 27.58
N LEU A 270 7.20 16.17 26.68
CA LEU A 270 6.46 14.93 26.43
C LEU A 270 7.31 14.00 25.56
N VAL A 271 8.00 13.10 26.27
CA VAL A 271 8.48 11.78 25.90
C VAL A 271 8.04 11.34 24.49
N ARG A 272 8.94 11.48 23.51
CA ARG A 272 8.85 10.80 22.22
C ARG A 272 9.15 9.32 22.44
N TRP A 273 8.13 8.47 22.35
CA TRP A 273 8.35 7.04 22.19
C TRP A 273 8.75 6.73 20.74
N LEU A 274 9.83 5.96 20.66
CA LEU A 274 10.47 5.32 19.50
C LEU A 274 9.48 4.55 18.62
N LEU A 275 9.83 4.38 17.34
CA LEU A 275 10.00 3.06 16.71
C LEU A 275 10.68 3.27 15.33
N THR A 276 12.00 3.18 15.32
CA THR A 276 12.80 2.97 14.11
C THR A 276 12.48 1.58 13.58
N LEU A 277 11.68 1.49 12.52
CA LEU A 277 11.44 0.22 11.82
C LEU A 277 12.58 -0.01 10.82
N SER A 278 13.75 -0.37 11.34
CA SER A 278 14.77 -1.03 10.55
C SER A 278 14.30 -2.47 10.31
N PHE A 279 13.58 -2.72 9.22
CA PHE A 279 13.42 -4.09 8.70
C PHE A 279 14.55 -4.39 7.70
N LEU A 280 15.78 -4.18 8.16
CA LEU A 280 16.98 -4.79 7.60
C LEU A 280 17.89 -5.13 8.79
N VAL A 281 18.28 -6.40 8.89
CA VAL A 281 19.16 -7.01 9.91
C VAL A 281 18.47 -7.47 11.20
N THR A 282 17.94 -8.70 11.19
CA THR A 282 18.21 -9.74 12.21
C THR A 282 17.47 -11.05 11.88
N THR A 283 18.02 -11.86 10.98
CA THR A 283 17.95 -13.33 11.09
C THR A 283 19.10 -13.97 10.31
N VAL A 284 20.31 -13.81 10.81
CA VAL A 284 21.41 -14.76 10.59
C VAL A 284 21.79 -15.25 11.99
N ALA A 285 21.93 -16.57 12.14
CA ALA A 285 22.29 -17.32 13.34
C ALA A 285 21.19 -17.58 14.39
N VAL A 286 20.31 -18.55 14.11
CA VAL A 286 20.06 -19.73 14.98
C VAL A 286 19.48 -20.85 14.08
N GLY A 287 20.35 -21.58 13.39
CA GLY A 287 20.00 -22.71 12.52
C GLY A 287 20.99 -23.86 12.65
N LEU A 288 21.65 -23.96 13.81
CA LEU A 288 22.42 -25.12 14.24
C LEU A 288 21.83 -25.50 15.59
N TYR A 289 21.33 -26.74 15.69
CA TYR A 289 20.45 -27.33 16.72
C TYR A 289 18.94 -27.29 16.43
N ALA A 290 18.49 -28.15 15.51
CA ALA A 290 17.44 -29.16 15.77
C ALA A 290 17.18 -29.97 14.49
N MET A 291 17.78 -31.17 14.44
CA MET A 291 17.60 -32.32 13.53
C MET A 291 17.61 -32.08 12.01
#